data_AF-B1FPH0-F1
#
_entry.id   AF-B1FPH0-F1
#
_cell.length_a   1.000
_cell.length_b   1.000
_cell.length_c   1.000
_cell.angle_alpha   90.00
_cell.angle_beta   90.00
_cell.angle_gamma   90.00
#
_symmetry.space_group_name_H-M   'P 1'
#
loop_
_entity.id
_entity.type
_entity.pdbx_description
1 polymer ?
#
loop_
_entity_poly.entity_id
_entity_poly.type
_entity_poly.pdbx_seq_one_letter_code
_entity_poly.pdbx_strand_id
1 'polypeptide(L)'
;MPVAASATQDFDARQKVLNQRSAENDYRYAVAEHDCYSKFFVNHCLGNARDRMREERASIRQEQLALDDEQRAVRAQQRDQQQALKQAQNAAEAPQRAANDAANAAAFRDKQEQNALKRAQRGAEGPQHAASKQAYDQKQADFQRKLDQAHQQAAQKAQERADNATRYEQKQKEAAQHKADVERRQQEAAQKAKQQQQQGQ
;
A
#
# COMPACT_ATOMS: atom_id res chain seq x y z
N MET A 1 -33.72 -18.81 21.38
CA MET A 1 -34.11 -17.45 20.97
C MET A 1 -35.60 -17.27 20.56
N PRO A 2 -36.59 -18.18 20.78
CA PRO A 2 -37.98 -17.89 20.42
C PRO A 2 -38.74 -17.02 21.45
N VAL A 3 -38.40 -17.10 22.74
CA VAL A 3 -39.18 -16.49 23.85
C VAL A 3 -39.16 -14.95 23.83
N ALA A 4 -38.03 -14.32 23.46
CA ALA A 4 -37.93 -12.86 23.41
C ALA A 4 -38.77 -12.26 22.26
N ALA A 5 -38.87 -12.97 21.14
CA ALA A 5 -39.70 -12.56 20.01
C ALA A 5 -41.19 -12.66 20.35
N SER A 6 -41.61 -13.72 21.05
CA SER A 6 -42.98 -13.88 21.55
C SER A 6 -43.38 -12.77 22.52
N ALA A 7 -42.52 -12.46 23.49
CA ALA A 7 -42.78 -11.37 24.45
C ALA A 7 -42.94 -10.00 23.78
N THR A 8 -42.16 -9.73 22.72
CA THR A 8 -42.26 -8.47 21.97
C THR A 8 -43.58 -8.36 21.22
N GLN A 9 -44.01 -9.45 20.57
CA GLN A 9 -45.30 -9.51 19.87
C GLN A 9 -46.49 -9.34 20.83
N ASP A 10 -46.39 -9.89 22.05
CA ASP A 10 -47.41 -9.72 23.09
C ASP A 10 -47.53 -8.25 23.55
N PHE A 11 -46.39 -7.56 23.74
CA PHE A 11 -46.39 -6.14 24.09
C PHE A 11 -46.96 -5.26 22.97
N ASP A 12 -46.60 -5.53 21.71
CA ASP A 12 -47.11 -4.80 20.56
C ASP A 12 -48.62 -4.95 20.40
N ALA A 13 -49.15 -6.16 20.64
CA ALA A 13 -50.58 -6.43 20.61
C ALA A 13 -51.33 -5.63 21.70
N ARG A 14 -50.83 -5.64 22.94
CA ARG A 14 -51.42 -4.86 24.06
C ARG A 14 -51.37 -3.35 23.78
N GLN A 15 -50.25 -2.86 23.26
CA GLN A 15 -50.10 -1.46 22.87
C GLN A 15 -51.13 -1.04 21.82
N LYS A 16 -51.38 -1.90 20.83
CA LYS A 16 -52.38 -1.64 19.78
C LYS A 16 -53.79 -1.51 20.36
N VAL A 17 -54.15 -2.33 21.34
CA VAL A 17 -55.44 -2.24 22.03
C VAL A 17 -55.58 -0.92 22.79
N LEU A 18 -54.53 -0.48 23.51
CA LEU A 18 -54.53 0.81 24.21
C LEU A 18 -54.64 2.00 23.25
N ASN A 19 -53.96 1.94 22.11
CA ASN A 19 -54.04 2.96 21.06
C ASN A 19 -55.45 3.03 20.46
N GLN A 20 -56.07 1.88 20.20
CA GLN A 20 -57.44 1.81 19.70
C GLN A 20 -58.43 2.40 20.72
N ARG A 21 -58.33 2.02 22.00
CA ARG A 21 -59.16 2.59 23.07
C ARG A 21 -59.01 4.09 23.21
N SER A 22 -57.79 4.60 23.02
CA SER A 22 -57.53 6.05 23.01
C SER A 22 -58.26 6.74 21.87
N ALA A 23 -58.15 6.20 20.65
CA ALA A 23 -58.83 6.74 19.48
C ALA A 23 -60.35 6.69 19.60
N GLU A 24 -60.90 5.59 20.14
CA GLU A 24 -62.33 5.45 20.41
C GLU A 24 -62.81 6.44 21.46
N ASN A 25 -62.03 6.67 22.52
CA ASN A 25 -62.36 7.66 23.55
C ASN A 25 -62.39 9.08 22.98
N ASP A 26 -61.39 9.44 22.18
CA ASP A 26 -61.30 10.74 21.52
C ASP A 26 -62.46 10.96 20.56
N TYR A 27 -62.82 9.94 19.77
CA TYR A 27 -63.99 9.97 18.89
C TYR A 27 -65.29 10.17 19.67
N ARG A 28 -65.51 9.39 20.74
CA ARG A 28 -66.72 9.49 21.58
C ARG A 28 -66.82 10.87 22.24
N TYR A 29 -65.71 11.44 22.68
CA TYR A 29 -65.67 12.78 23.23
C TYR A 29 -66.02 13.84 22.17
N ALA A 30 -65.45 13.76 20.97
CA ALA A 30 -65.74 14.69 19.88
C ALA A 30 -67.23 14.67 19.46
N VAL A 31 -67.83 13.48 19.35
CA VAL A 31 -69.27 13.32 19.08
C VAL A 31 -70.10 13.92 20.22
N ALA A 32 -69.77 13.58 21.47
CA ALA A 32 -70.49 14.11 22.63
C ALA A 32 -70.40 15.65 22.74
N GLU A 33 -69.26 16.23 22.39
CA GLU A 33 -69.06 17.68 22.35
C GLU A 33 -70.01 18.33 21.32
N HIS A 34 -70.08 17.78 20.10
CA HIS A 34 -71.00 18.25 19.08
C HIS A 34 -72.47 18.13 19.54
N ASP A 35 -72.84 16.98 20.10
CA ASP A 35 -74.20 16.73 20.59
C ASP A 35 -74.58 17.67 21.75
N CYS A 36 -73.63 18.08 22.59
CA CYS A 36 -73.88 18.98 23.71
C CYS A 36 -74.34 20.38 23.27
N TYR A 37 -73.92 20.86 22.10
CA TYR A 37 -74.36 22.16 21.57
C TYR A 37 -75.84 22.18 21.17
N SER A 38 -76.46 21.02 20.97
CA SER A 38 -77.90 20.90 20.71
C SER A 38 -78.78 20.93 21.97
N LYS A 39 -78.19 20.97 23.18
CA LYS A 39 -78.91 20.87 24.46
C LYS A 39 -79.04 22.23 25.15
N PHE A 40 -80.09 22.37 25.96
CA PHE A 40 -80.32 23.60 26.74
C PHE A 40 -79.22 23.91 27.77
N PHE A 41 -78.67 22.90 28.45
CA PHE A 41 -77.59 23.06 29.45
C PHE A 41 -76.21 22.66 28.89
N VAL A 42 -75.74 23.39 27.87
CA VAL A 42 -74.48 23.10 27.15
C VAL A 42 -73.28 22.96 28.10
N ASN A 43 -73.07 23.92 29.00
CA ASN A 43 -71.91 23.91 29.90
C ASN A 43 -71.86 22.68 30.82
N HIS A 44 -73.01 22.26 31.36
CA HIS A 44 -73.09 21.06 32.19
C HIS A 44 -72.84 19.80 31.35
N CYS A 45 -73.41 19.73 30.15
CA CYS A 45 -73.18 18.62 29.22
C CYS A 45 -71.69 18.48 28.85
N LEU A 46 -71.02 19.58 28.51
CA LEU A 46 -69.60 19.61 28.18
C LEU A 46 -68.73 19.19 29.38
N GLY A 47 -69.10 19.60 30.59
CA GLY A 47 -68.45 19.14 31.83
C GLY A 47 -68.50 17.63 31.97
N ASN A 48 -69.71 17.04 31.91
CA ASN A 48 -69.89 15.59 32.01
C ASN A 48 -69.17 14.82 30.89
N ALA A 49 -69.18 15.33 29.66
CA ALA A 49 -68.45 14.72 28.54
C ALA A 49 -66.94 14.72 28.79
N ARG A 50 -66.40 15.82 29.31
CA ARG A 50 -64.98 15.96 29.66
C ARG A 50 -64.58 15.05 30.81
N ASP A 51 -65.42 14.90 31.82
CA ASP A 51 -65.14 14.04 32.98
C ASP A 51 -65.07 12.57 32.56
N ARG A 52 -66.01 12.11 31.72
CA ARG A 52 -65.98 10.76 31.13
C ARG A 52 -64.73 10.53 30.28
N MET A 53 -64.33 11.51 29.47
CA MET A 53 -63.10 11.43 28.67
C MET A 53 -61.86 11.33 29.57
N ARG A 54 -61.79 12.13 30.64
CA ARG A 54 -60.66 12.12 31.58
C ARG A 54 -60.53 10.81 32.35
N GLU A 55 -61.66 10.23 32.78
CA GLU A 55 -61.69 8.95 33.50
C GLU A 55 -61.14 7.82 32.63
N GLU A 56 -61.61 7.69 31.39
CA GLU A 56 -61.12 6.69 30.45
C GLU A 56 -59.64 6.92 30.08
N ARG A 57 -59.23 8.17 29.83
CA ARG A 57 -57.81 8.48 29.59
C ARG A 57 -56.93 8.17 30.80
N ALA A 58 -57.44 8.32 32.02
CA ALA A 58 -56.72 7.94 33.24
C ALA A 58 -56.54 6.42 33.33
N SER A 59 -57.58 5.64 33.02
CA SER A 59 -57.50 4.17 32.93
C SER A 59 -56.49 3.73 31.87
N ILE A 60 -56.56 4.29 30.66
CA ILE A 60 -55.63 3.94 29.58
C ILE A 60 -54.19 4.26 29.99
N ARG A 61 -53.95 5.41 30.63
CA ARG A 61 -52.61 5.79 31.10
C ARG A 61 -52.09 4.85 32.17
N GLN A 62 -52.92 4.41 33.11
CA GLN A 62 -52.55 3.42 34.12
C GLN A 62 -52.09 2.10 33.46
N GLU A 63 -52.84 1.60 32.50
CA GLU A 63 -52.50 0.39 31.76
C GLU A 63 -51.23 0.56 30.91
N GLN A 64 -51.03 1.73 30.31
CA GLN A 64 -49.82 2.06 29.56
C GLN A 64 -48.57 2.04 30.45
N LEU A 65 -48.65 2.65 31.64
CA LEU A 65 -47.53 2.66 32.58
C LEU A 65 -47.17 1.24 33.04
N ALA A 66 -48.18 0.41 33.32
CA ALA A 66 -47.96 -0.99 33.67
C ALA A 66 -47.26 -1.75 32.53
N LEU A 67 -47.70 -1.54 31.28
CA LEU A 67 -47.07 -2.15 30.10
C LEU A 67 -45.60 -1.69 29.93
N ASP A 68 -45.33 -0.40 30.12
CA ASP A 68 -43.99 0.18 29.99
C ASP A 68 -43.04 -0.33 31.09
N ASP A 69 -43.55 -0.50 32.31
CA ASP A 69 -42.80 -1.07 33.44
C ASP A 69 -42.46 -2.54 33.20
N GLU A 70 -43.40 -3.35 32.70
CA GLU A 70 -43.16 -4.73 32.27
C GLU A 70 -42.05 -4.79 31.21
N GLN A 71 -42.16 -3.97 30.16
CA GLN A 71 -41.14 -3.91 29.11
C GLN A 71 -39.77 -3.49 29.65
N ARG A 72 -39.73 -2.52 30.58
CA ARG A 72 -38.49 -2.07 31.20
C ARG A 72 -37.85 -3.20 32.02
N ALA A 73 -38.64 -3.96 32.77
CA ALA A 73 -38.18 -5.11 33.55
C ALA A 73 -37.58 -6.20 32.64
N VAL A 74 -38.26 -6.55 31.55
CA VAL A 74 -37.75 -7.54 30.58
C VAL A 74 -36.43 -7.06 29.95
N ARG A 75 -36.35 -5.80 29.50
CA ARG A 75 -35.11 -5.25 28.93
C ARG A 75 -33.98 -5.20 29.96
N ALA A 76 -34.28 -4.92 31.22
CA ALA A 76 -33.28 -4.95 32.30
C ALA A 76 -32.72 -6.38 32.48
N GLN A 77 -33.59 -7.37 32.60
CA GLN A 77 -33.18 -8.77 32.72
C GLN A 77 -32.34 -9.24 31.52
N GLN A 78 -32.69 -8.84 30.30
CA GLN A 78 -31.91 -9.15 29.11
C GLN A 78 -30.51 -8.53 29.16
N ARG A 79 -30.39 -7.27 29.58
CA ARG A 79 -29.07 -6.63 29.75
C ARG A 79 -28.24 -7.34 30.81
N ASP A 80 -28.83 -7.69 31.95
CA ASP A 80 -28.14 -8.38 33.03
C ASP A 80 -27.64 -9.76 32.59
N GLN A 81 -28.46 -10.51 31.84
CA GLN A 81 -28.06 -11.79 31.25
C GLN A 81 -26.92 -11.62 30.24
N GLN A 82 -27.01 -10.65 29.33
CA GLN A 82 -25.95 -10.37 28.36
C GLN A 82 -24.65 -9.93 29.04
N GLN A 83 -24.75 -9.12 30.09
CA GLN A 83 -23.60 -8.68 30.86
C GLN A 83 -22.96 -9.85 31.61
N ALA A 84 -23.75 -10.73 32.22
CA ALA A 84 -23.25 -11.94 32.87
C ALA A 84 -22.55 -12.87 31.87
N LEU A 85 -23.12 -13.08 30.69
CA LEU A 85 -22.49 -13.85 29.61
C LEU A 85 -21.17 -13.23 29.16
N LYS A 86 -21.14 -11.91 28.95
CA LYS A 86 -19.92 -11.19 28.57
C LYS A 86 -18.86 -11.23 29.66
N GLN A 87 -19.25 -11.13 30.93
CA GLN A 87 -18.34 -11.28 32.06
C GLN A 87 -17.77 -12.69 32.13
N ALA A 88 -18.59 -13.72 31.96
CA ALA A 88 -18.15 -15.12 31.93
C ALA A 88 -17.17 -15.39 30.77
N GLN A 89 -17.47 -14.89 29.56
CA GLN A 89 -16.56 -14.98 28.41
C GLN A 89 -15.24 -14.27 28.69
N ASN A 90 -15.29 -13.04 29.21
CA ASN A 90 -14.08 -12.29 29.55
C ASN A 90 -13.23 -13.01 30.60
N ALA A 91 -13.85 -13.61 31.62
CA ALA A 91 -13.15 -14.36 32.64
C ALA A 91 -12.53 -15.65 32.07
N ALA A 92 -13.24 -16.35 31.19
CA ALA A 92 -12.72 -17.54 30.52
C ALA A 92 -11.54 -17.22 29.58
N GLU A 93 -11.58 -16.09 28.90
CA GLU A 93 -10.52 -15.64 27.98
C GLU A 93 -9.36 -14.93 28.68
N ALA A 94 -9.55 -14.45 29.91
CA ALA A 94 -8.52 -13.73 30.68
C ALA A 94 -7.15 -14.42 30.72
N PRO A 95 -7.04 -15.74 31.02
CA PRO A 95 -5.73 -16.40 31.03
C PRO A 95 -5.08 -16.44 29.63
N GLN A 96 -5.87 -16.69 28.58
CA GLN A 96 -5.35 -16.70 27.22
C GLN A 96 -4.91 -15.29 26.77
N ARG A 97 -5.66 -14.25 27.16
CA ARG A 97 -5.27 -12.85 26.95
C ARG A 97 -3.95 -12.53 27.64
N ALA A 98 -3.82 -12.87 28.92
CA ALA A 98 -2.60 -12.66 29.67
C ALA A 98 -1.40 -13.41 29.07
N ALA A 99 -1.61 -14.65 28.59
CA ALA A 99 -0.58 -15.43 27.91
C ALA A 99 -0.16 -14.77 26.58
N ASN A 100 -1.11 -14.30 25.78
CA ASN A 100 -0.84 -13.61 24.53
C ASN A 100 -0.09 -12.28 24.78
N ASP A 101 -0.50 -11.51 25.78
CA ASP A 101 0.15 -10.25 26.15
C ASP A 101 1.59 -10.49 26.61
N ALA A 102 1.83 -11.53 27.42
CA ALA A 102 3.16 -11.93 27.84
C ALA A 102 4.03 -12.38 26.65
N ALA A 103 3.48 -13.18 25.73
CA ALA A 103 4.18 -13.62 24.52
C ALA A 103 4.53 -12.45 23.59
N ASN A 104 3.60 -11.50 23.42
CA ASN A 104 3.82 -10.28 22.65
C ASN A 104 4.91 -9.41 23.27
N ALA A 105 4.90 -9.24 24.60
CA ALA A 105 5.92 -8.49 25.31
C ALA A 105 7.30 -9.16 25.20
N ALA A 106 7.38 -10.48 25.26
CA ALA A 106 8.61 -11.23 25.03
C ALA A 106 9.13 -11.07 23.59
N ALA A 107 8.28 -11.31 22.59
CA ALA A 107 8.64 -11.15 21.19
C ALA A 107 9.10 -9.73 20.85
N PHE A 108 8.51 -8.71 21.48
CA PHE A 108 8.94 -7.33 21.33
C PHE A 108 10.34 -7.10 21.90
N ARG A 109 10.65 -7.61 23.10
CA ARG A 109 11.99 -7.54 23.70
C ARG A 109 13.03 -8.24 22.83
N ASP A 110 12.76 -9.48 22.41
CA ASP A 110 13.67 -10.25 21.55
C ASP A 110 13.96 -9.50 20.24
N LYS A 111 12.94 -8.89 19.66
CA LYS A 111 13.10 -8.09 18.44
C LYS A 111 13.93 -6.83 18.68
N GLN A 112 13.83 -6.20 19.84
CA GLN A 112 14.71 -5.07 20.19
C GLN A 112 16.17 -5.52 20.29
N GLU A 113 16.43 -6.62 21.00
CA GLU A 113 17.78 -7.18 21.15
C GLU A 113 18.38 -7.57 19.81
N GLN A 114 17.63 -8.27 18.96
CA GLN A 114 18.07 -8.62 17.61
C GLN A 114 18.39 -7.38 16.76
N ASN A 115 17.59 -6.31 16.89
CA ASN A 115 17.87 -5.06 16.18
C ASN A 115 19.13 -4.37 16.71
N ALA A 116 19.37 -4.41 18.02
CA ALA A 116 20.59 -3.88 18.62
C ALA A 116 21.82 -4.66 18.13
N LEU A 117 21.76 -6.00 18.12
CA LEU A 117 22.82 -6.86 17.58
C LEU A 117 23.08 -6.59 16.10
N LYS A 118 22.03 -6.49 15.26
CA LYS A 118 22.16 -6.16 13.83
C LYS A 118 22.73 -4.76 13.60
N ARG A 119 22.44 -3.79 14.48
CA ARG A 119 23.05 -2.45 14.42
C ARG A 119 24.53 -2.52 14.80
N ALA A 120 24.89 -3.26 15.85
CA ALA A 120 26.27 -3.46 16.26
C ALA A 120 27.09 -4.16 15.16
N GLN A 121 26.55 -5.23 14.56
CA GLN A 121 27.18 -5.94 13.44
C GLN A 121 27.42 -5.04 12.24
N ARG A 122 26.40 -4.30 11.77
CA ARG A 122 26.56 -3.34 10.66
C ARG A 122 27.57 -2.24 10.97
N GLY A 123 27.62 -1.78 12.21
CA GLY A 123 28.64 -0.82 12.65
C GLY A 123 30.06 -1.41 12.59
N ALA A 124 30.23 -2.65 13.05
CA ALA A 124 31.52 -3.36 13.04
C ALA A 124 32.01 -3.71 11.63
N GLU A 125 31.11 -4.08 10.73
CA GLU A 125 31.45 -4.40 9.34
C GLU A 125 31.65 -3.15 8.47
N GLY A 126 31.16 -1.98 8.90
CA GLY A 126 31.25 -0.72 8.14
C GLY A 126 32.64 -0.40 7.59
N PRO A 127 33.71 -0.45 8.40
CA PRO A 127 35.08 -0.27 7.94
C PRO A 127 35.53 -1.31 6.91
N GLN A 128 35.14 -2.59 7.08
CA GLN A 128 35.49 -3.66 6.13
C GLN A 128 34.76 -3.48 4.79
N HIS A 129 33.48 -3.09 4.82
CA HIS A 129 32.71 -2.76 3.61
C HIS A 129 33.31 -1.56 2.89
N ALA A 130 33.70 -0.51 3.61
CA ALA A 130 34.37 0.67 3.04
C ALA A 130 35.72 0.30 2.39
N ALA A 131 36.56 -0.47 3.09
CA ALA A 131 37.84 -0.94 2.56
C ALA A 131 37.65 -1.85 1.33
N SER A 132 36.66 -2.75 1.36
CA SER A 132 36.33 -3.62 0.24
C SER A 132 35.87 -2.82 -0.99
N LYS A 133 35.05 -1.78 -0.77
CA LYS A 133 34.63 -0.87 -1.83
C LYS A 133 35.83 -0.13 -2.44
N GLN A 134 36.70 0.44 -1.60
CA GLN A 134 37.91 1.13 -2.08
C GLN A 134 38.82 0.20 -2.89
N ALA A 135 39.02 -1.04 -2.44
CA ALA A 135 39.80 -2.03 -3.16
C ALA A 135 39.17 -2.40 -4.50
N TYR A 136 37.84 -2.49 -4.59
CA TYR A 136 37.12 -2.72 -5.84
C TYR A 136 37.27 -1.54 -6.80
N ASP A 137 37.03 -0.31 -6.33
CA ASP A 137 37.17 0.91 -7.13
C ASP A 137 38.60 1.06 -7.69
N GLN A 138 39.62 0.75 -6.89
CA GLN A 138 41.02 0.74 -7.33
C GLN A 138 41.29 -0.29 -8.42
N LYS A 139 40.79 -1.53 -8.27
CA LYS A 139 40.91 -2.57 -9.31
C LYS A 139 40.26 -2.15 -10.62
N GLN A 140 39.11 -1.48 -10.55
CA GLN A 140 38.41 -0.99 -11.72
C GLN A 140 39.22 0.11 -12.43
N ALA A 141 39.78 1.06 -11.67
CA ALA A 141 40.64 2.11 -12.21
C ALA A 141 41.93 1.54 -12.84
N ASP A 142 42.55 0.54 -12.20
CA ASP A 142 43.72 -0.15 -12.74
C ASP A 142 43.41 -0.87 -14.05
N PHE A 143 42.26 -1.53 -14.11
CA PHE A 143 41.82 -2.21 -15.33
C PHE A 143 41.60 -1.21 -16.46
N GLN A 144 40.93 -0.08 -16.18
CA GLN A 144 40.74 0.98 -17.18
C GLN A 144 42.07 1.54 -17.68
N ARG A 145 43.01 1.84 -16.77
CA ARG A 145 44.35 2.32 -17.14
C ARG A 145 45.08 1.33 -18.06
N LYS A 146 44.98 0.03 -17.79
CA LYS A 146 45.59 -1.01 -18.64
C LYS A 146 44.96 -1.05 -20.04
N LEU A 147 43.64 -0.89 -20.13
CA LEU A 147 42.96 -0.81 -21.42
C LEU A 147 43.41 0.44 -22.20
N ASP A 148 43.45 1.60 -21.55
CA ASP A 148 43.87 2.85 -22.20
C ASP A 148 45.32 2.76 -22.70
N GLN A 149 46.22 2.19 -21.89
CA GLN A 149 47.61 1.93 -22.29
C GLN A 149 47.69 0.95 -23.46
N ALA A 150 46.90 -0.13 -23.45
CA ALA A 150 46.87 -1.09 -24.56
C ALA A 150 46.36 -0.42 -25.85
N HIS A 151 45.35 0.43 -25.78
CA HIS A 151 44.85 1.20 -26.92
C HIS A 151 45.90 2.17 -27.47
N GLN A 152 46.59 2.90 -26.59
CA GLN A 152 47.67 3.81 -27.00
C GLN A 152 48.82 3.05 -27.69
N GLN A 153 49.25 1.93 -27.12
CA GLN A 153 50.29 1.09 -27.73
C GLN A 153 49.83 0.49 -29.07
N ALA A 154 48.58 0.06 -29.17
CA ALA A 154 48.02 -0.45 -30.42
C ALA A 154 47.98 0.65 -31.50
N ALA A 155 47.59 1.87 -31.14
CA ALA A 155 47.58 3.04 -32.02
C ALA A 155 48.99 3.41 -32.50
N GLN A 156 49.97 3.46 -31.59
CA GLN A 156 51.38 3.70 -31.94
C GLN A 156 51.92 2.65 -32.90
N LYS A 157 51.69 1.35 -32.60
CA LYS A 157 52.11 0.26 -33.49
C LYS A 157 51.38 0.28 -34.83
N ALA A 158 50.14 0.78 -34.89
CA ALA A 158 49.41 0.94 -36.14
C ALA A 158 50.01 2.06 -37.00
N GLN A 159 50.37 3.19 -36.38
CA GLN A 159 51.08 4.29 -37.04
C GLN A 159 52.45 3.83 -37.56
N GLU A 160 53.25 3.16 -36.73
CA GLU A 160 54.56 2.64 -37.11
C GLU A 160 54.46 1.64 -38.28
N ARG A 161 53.43 0.79 -38.30
CA ARG A 161 53.15 -0.11 -39.44
C ARG A 161 52.81 0.66 -40.71
N ALA A 162 52.02 1.73 -40.62
CA ALA A 162 51.67 2.55 -41.78
C ALA A 162 52.89 3.31 -42.34
N ASP A 163 53.72 3.88 -41.46
CA ASP A 163 54.96 4.57 -41.83
C ASP A 163 55.97 3.61 -42.48
N ASN A 164 56.15 2.43 -41.88
CA ASN A 164 57.01 1.39 -42.43
C ASN A 164 56.53 0.89 -43.79
N ALA A 165 55.22 0.70 -43.98
CA ALA A 165 54.64 0.35 -45.28
C ALA A 165 54.92 1.43 -46.32
N THR A 166 54.73 2.70 -45.98
CA THR A 166 55.01 3.83 -46.88
C THR A 166 56.49 3.91 -47.27
N ARG A 167 57.40 3.75 -46.29
CA ARG A 167 58.84 3.70 -46.56
C ARG A 167 59.23 2.52 -47.45
N TYR A 168 58.61 1.36 -47.24
CA TYR A 168 58.85 0.19 -48.07
C TYR A 168 58.39 0.43 -49.52
N GLU A 169 57.20 1.01 -49.72
CA GLU A 169 56.70 1.38 -51.04
C GLU A 169 57.60 2.41 -51.74
N GLN A 170 58.09 3.41 -51.02
CA GLN A 170 59.05 4.40 -51.55
C GLN A 170 60.35 3.72 -52.00
N LYS A 171 60.94 2.87 -51.16
CA LYS A 171 62.15 2.10 -51.53
C LYS A 171 61.94 1.22 -52.76
N GLN A 172 60.78 0.59 -52.89
CA GLN A 172 60.45 -0.22 -54.07
C GLN A 172 60.39 0.65 -55.34
N LYS A 173 59.78 1.84 -55.27
CA LYS A 173 59.74 2.81 -56.37
C LYS A 173 61.14 3.32 -56.74
N GLU A 174 61.94 3.69 -55.75
CA GLU A 174 63.33 4.15 -55.94
C GLU A 174 64.21 3.05 -56.57
N ALA A 175 64.10 1.81 -56.08
CA ALA A 175 64.84 0.68 -56.65
C ALA A 175 64.44 0.40 -58.11
N ALA A 176 63.15 0.49 -58.44
CA ALA A 176 62.66 0.36 -59.81
C ALA A 176 63.17 1.48 -60.72
N GLN A 177 63.17 2.73 -60.25
CA GLN A 177 63.72 3.88 -60.96
C GLN A 177 65.22 3.72 -61.19
N HIS A 178 65.98 3.36 -60.16
CA HIS A 178 67.42 3.15 -60.26
C HIS A 178 67.77 2.03 -61.25
N LYS A 179 67.01 0.92 -61.22
CA LYS A 179 67.18 -0.16 -62.21
C LYS A 179 66.97 0.36 -63.64
N ALA A 180 65.88 1.09 -63.88
CA ALA A 180 65.58 1.67 -65.19
C ALA A 180 66.67 2.66 -65.65
N ASP A 181 67.18 3.49 -64.73
CA ASP A 181 68.27 4.44 -65.01
C ASP A 181 69.58 3.72 -65.37
N VAL A 182 69.93 2.65 -64.67
CA VAL A 182 71.12 1.82 -64.98
C VAL A 182 70.95 1.14 -66.34
N GLU A 183 69.80 0.54 -66.62
CA GLU A 183 69.49 -0.06 -67.92
C GLU A 183 69.58 0.96 -69.05
N ARG A 184 69.06 2.18 -68.86
CA ARG A 184 69.19 3.29 -69.82
C ARG A 184 70.66 3.63 -70.06
N ARG A 185 71.47 3.80 -69.00
CA ARG A 185 72.91 4.08 -69.13
C ARG A 185 73.66 2.96 -69.86
N GLN A 186 73.30 1.70 -69.62
CA GLN A 186 73.89 0.56 -70.34
C GLN A 186 73.52 0.56 -71.82
N GLN A 187 72.26 0.84 -72.16
CA GLN A 187 71.82 0.98 -73.56
C GLN A 187 72.53 2.13 -74.27
N GLU A 188 72.62 3.30 -73.63
CA GLU A 188 73.36 4.45 -74.15
C GLU A 188 74.85 4.14 -74.36
N ALA A 189 75.49 3.45 -73.40
CA ALA A 189 76.88 3.00 -73.53
C ALA A 189 77.06 1.98 -74.66
N ALA A 190 76.14 1.03 -74.82
CA ALA A 190 76.14 0.06 -75.91
C ALA A 190 75.92 0.71 -77.28
N GLN A 191 75.06 1.72 -77.37
CA GLN A 191 74.88 2.53 -78.58
C GLN A 191 76.13 3.33 -78.94
N LYS A 192 76.78 3.97 -77.96
CA LYS A 192 78.06 4.68 -78.15
C LYS A 192 79.18 3.72 -78.58
N ALA A 193 79.26 2.53 -78.01
CA ALA A 193 80.24 1.50 -78.41
C ALA A 193 80.02 1.02 -79.85
N LYS A 194 78.75 0.82 -80.27
CA LYS A 194 78.42 0.50 -81.67
C LYS A 194 78.75 1.64 -82.63
N GLN A 195 78.54 2.90 -82.23
CA GLN A 195 78.93 4.06 -83.04
C GLN A 195 80.46 4.16 -83.18
N GLN A 196 81.23 3.87 -82.12
CA GLN A 196 82.70 3.85 -82.20
C GLN A 196 83.24 2.70 -83.06
N GLN A 197 82.60 1.53 -83.08
CA GLN A 197 82.95 0.43 -83.99
C GLN A 197 82.63 0.74 -85.46
N GLN A 198 81.64 1.58 -85.75
CA GLN A 198 81.32 2.02 -87.11
C GLN A 198 82.19 3.17 -87.62
N GLN A 199 82.89 3.88 -86.72
CA GLN A 199 83.81 4.97 -87.06
C GLN A 199 85.29 4.54 -87.10
N GLY A 200 85.57 3.25 -86.86
CA GLY A 200 86.91 2.66 -86.90
C GLY A 200 87.20 1.76 -88.12
N GLN A 201 86.39 1.85 -89.19
CA GLN A 201 86.66 1.26 -90.50
C GLN A 201 87.06 2.34 -91.50
#